data_AF-A0A0W8JJV1-F1
#
_entry.id   AF-A0A0W8JJV1-F1
#
_cell.length_a   1.000
_cell.length_b   1.000
_cell.length_c   1.000
_cell.angle_alpha   90.00
_cell.angle_beta   90.00
_cell.angle_gamma   90.00
#
_symmetry.space_group_name_H-M   'P 1'
#
loop_
_entity.id
_entity.type
_entity.pdbx_description
1 polymer ?
#
loop_
_entity_poly.entity_id
_entity_poly.type
_entity_poly.pdbx_seq_one_letter_code
_entity_poly.pdbx_strand_id
1 'polypeptide(L)'
;MVISLLLLGCSASEQSLATQGDWYQIGYRDGIAGHQQRSYQALHKLGAVQLADYDEGYDDGVTQYCNPDFAYQIGLSGQYYDGVCAGTPAGNQFRMEWQRGWDQYTSH
;
A
#
# COMPACT_ATOMS: atom_id res chain seq x y z
N MET A 1 23.03 34.03 -8.56
CA MET A 1 23.52 32.82 -7.87
C MET A 1 22.30 32.11 -7.31
N VAL A 2 21.82 31.06 -7.98
CA VAL A 2 20.61 30.32 -7.57
C VAL A 2 21.09 29.09 -6.81
N ILE A 3 20.83 29.05 -5.50
CA ILE A 3 21.10 27.89 -4.66
C ILE A 3 19.92 26.95 -4.82
N SER A 4 20.07 25.92 -5.67
CA SER A 4 19.13 24.82 -5.76
C SER A 4 19.37 23.86 -4.60
N LEU A 5 18.47 23.87 -3.60
CA LEU A 5 18.41 22.84 -2.56
C LEU A 5 17.92 21.54 -3.21
N LEU A 6 18.84 20.60 -3.44
CA LEU A 6 18.49 19.22 -3.78
C LEU A 6 18.04 18.53 -2.49
N LEU A 7 16.73 18.32 -2.34
CA LEU A 7 16.17 17.46 -1.30
C LEU A 7 16.51 16.01 -1.65
N LEU A 8 17.62 15.51 -1.11
CA LEU A 8 17.93 14.08 -1.11
C LEU A 8 17.11 13.41 0.01
N GLY A 9 15.90 12.96 -0.32
CA GLY A 9 15.15 12.06 0.55
C GLY A 9 15.74 10.65 0.46
N CYS A 10 16.49 10.21 1.45
CA CYS A 10 16.88 8.79 1.56
C CYS A 10 15.63 7.97 1.92
N SER A 11 15.07 7.23 0.96
CA SER A 11 14.09 6.20 1.27
C SER A 11 14.81 5.01 1.92
N ALA A 12 14.32 4.57 3.08
CA ALA A 12 14.83 3.35 3.69
C ALA A 12 14.42 2.14 2.83
N SER A 13 15.37 1.25 2.56
CA SER A 13 15.07 -0.03 1.92
C SER A 13 14.34 -0.96 2.91
N GLU A 14 13.56 -1.91 2.39
CA GLU A 14 12.88 -2.90 3.23
C GLU A 14 13.87 -3.73 4.05
N GLN A 15 15.01 -4.11 3.45
CA GLN A 15 16.07 -4.81 4.16
C GLN A 15 16.62 -4.01 5.35
N SER A 16 16.74 -2.69 5.18
CA SER A 16 17.19 -1.78 6.24
C SER A 16 16.15 -1.68 7.36
N LEU A 17 14.86 -1.58 7.02
CA LEU A 17 13.76 -1.57 8.00
C LEU A 17 13.71 -2.88 8.79
N ALA A 18 13.81 -4.03 8.12
CA ALA A 18 13.82 -5.34 8.75
C ALA A 18 15.03 -5.52 9.68
N THR A 19 16.21 -5.02 9.28
CA THR A 19 17.43 -5.03 10.12
C THR A 19 17.29 -4.14 11.36
N GLN A 20 16.55 -3.03 11.24
CA GLN A 20 16.23 -2.13 12.35
C GLN A 20 15.07 -2.63 13.23
N GLY A 21 14.39 -3.71 12.81
CA GLY A 21 13.22 -4.26 13.50
C GLY A 21 11.91 -3.51 13.22
N ASP A 22 11.90 -2.57 12.27
CA ASP A 22 10.73 -1.76 11.92
C ASP A 22 9.81 -2.51 10.95
N TRP A 23 9.12 -3.52 11.47
CA TRP A 23 8.19 -4.36 10.70
C TRP A 23 6.86 -3.65 10.42
N TYR A 24 6.43 -2.76 11.32
CA TYR A 24 5.27 -1.88 11.11
C TYR A 24 5.41 -1.07 9.82
N GLN A 25 6.55 -0.42 9.60
CA GLN A 25 6.73 0.39 8.39
C GLN A 25 6.75 -0.46 7.10
N ILE A 26 7.19 -1.72 7.18
CA ILE A 26 7.12 -2.64 6.03
C ILE A 26 5.64 -2.97 5.73
N GLY A 27 4.86 -3.33 6.75
CA GLY A 27 3.43 -3.60 6.61
C GLY A 27 2.66 -2.41 6.08
N TYR A 28 2.88 -1.23 6.68
CA TYR A 28 2.26 0.01 6.26
C TYR A 28 2.53 0.32 4.79
N ARG A 29 3.77 0.13 4.33
CA ARG A 29 4.14 0.34 2.92
C ARG A 29 3.43 -0.62 1.98
N ASP A 30 3.28 -1.89 2.35
CA ASP A 30 2.51 -2.87 1.57
C ASP A 30 1.02 -2.46 1.50
N GLY A 31 0.46 -2.05 2.63
CA GLY A 31 -0.94 -1.64 2.74
C GLY A 31 -1.27 -0.40 1.91
N ILE A 32 -0.49 0.68 2.02
CA ILE A 32 -0.73 1.91 1.25
C ILE A 32 -0.48 1.73 -0.26
N ALA A 33 0.32 0.75 -0.65
CA ALA A 33 0.54 0.39 -2.04
C ALA A 33 -0.63 -0.44 -2.62
N GLY A 34 -1.59 -0.86 -1.78
CA GLY A 34 -2.70 -1.72 -2.18
C GLY A 34 -2.25 -3.14 -2.51
N HIS A 35 -1.13 -3.60 -1.95
CA HIS A 35 -0.63 -4.95 -2.14
C HIS A 35 -1.34 -5.92 -1.20
N GLN A 36 -1.47 -7.18 -1.63
CA GLN A 36 -1.87 -8.25 -0.73
C GLN A 36 -0.83 -8.40 0.38
N GLN A 37 -1.31 -8.74 1.57
CA GLN A 37 -0.47 -9.06 2.71
C GLN A 37 0.53 -10.16 2.33
N ARG A 38 1.81 -9.95 2.64
CA ARG A 38 2.86 -10.91 2.32
C ARG A 38 2.74 -12.12 3.24
N SER A 39 3.05 -13.30 2.70
CA SER A 39 3.16 -14.49 3.53
C SER A 39 4.33 -14.39 4.51
N TYR A 40 4.22 -15.06 5.66
CA TYR A 40 5.32 -15.16 6.61
C TYR A 40 6.63 -15.64 5.95
N GLN A 41 6.55 -16.59 5.02
CA GLN A 41 7.72 -17.07 4.28
C GLN A 41 8.38 -15.98 3.43
N ALA A 42 7.61 -15.06 2.84
CA ALA A 42 8.16 -13.94 2.09
C ALA A 42 8.84 -12.92 3.02
N LEU A 43 8.20 -12.60 4.15
CA LEU A 43 8.74 -11.70 5.18
C LEU A 43 10.02 -12.27 5.81
N HIS A 44 10.06 -13.57 6.05
CA HIS A 44 11.20 -14.24 6.66
C HIS A 44 12.48 -14.18 5.80
N LYS A 45 12.37 -13.90 4.49
CA LYS A 45 13.53 -13.64 3.63
C LYS A 45 14.23 -12.32 3.96
N LEU A 46 13.54 -11.39 4.63
CA LEU A 46 14.06 -10.09 5.03
C LEU A 46 14.75 -10.14 6.41
N GLY A 47 14.31 -11.02 7.31
CA GLY A 47 14.88 -11.17 8.64
C GLY A 47 13.99 -11.92 9.64
N ALA A 48 14.29 -11.76 10.94
CA ALA A 48 13.46 -12.28 12.02
C ALA A 48 12.17 -11.43 12.14
N VAL A 49 11.07 -11.98 11.65
CA VAL A 49 9.79 -11.28 11.47
C VAL A 49 9.10 -11.03 12.82
N GLN A 50 8.72 -9.77 13.07
CA GLN A 50 7.74 -9.41 14.10
C GLN A 50 6.36 -9.31 13.42
N LEU A 51 5.64 -10.43 13.36
CA LEU A 51 4.43 -10.54 12.54
C LEU A 51 3.30 -9.61 13.03
N ALA A 52 3.14 -9.47 14.35
CA ALA A 52 2.13 -8.58 14.92
C ALA A 52 2.33 -7.12 14.48
N ASP A 53 3.56 -6.62 14.54
CA ASP A 53 3.89 -5.26 14.10
C ASP A 53 3.64 -5.07 12.60
N TYR A 54 4.01 -6.07 11.79
CA TYR A 54 3.76 -6.05 10.35
C TYR A 54 2.26 -6.02 10.03
N ASP A 55 1.47 -6.87 10.69
CA ASP A 55 0.03 -6.97 10.48
C ASP A 55 -0.66 -5.65 10.90
N GLU A 56 -0.27 -5.07 12.03
CA GLU A 56 -0.77 -3.77 12.50
C GLU A 56 -0.49 -2.66 11.47
N GLY A 57 0.76 -2.56 11.01
CA GLY A 57 1.13 -1.59 9.98
C GLY A 57 0.36 -1.82 8.68
N TYR A 58 0.19 -3.07 8.27
CA TYR A 58 -0.55 -3.44 7.06
C TYR A 58 -2.01 -2.99 7.13
N ASP A 59 -2.70 -3.26 8.23
CA ASP A 59 -4.10 -2.88 8.43
C ASP A 59 -4.28 -1.35 8.41
N ASP A 60 -3.36 -0.61 9.03
CA ASP A 60 -3.35 0.85 8.99
C ASP A 60 -3.11 1.38 7.58
N GLY A 61 -2.18 0.78 6.85
CA GLY A 61 -1.88 1.13 5.46
C GLY A 61 -3.05 0.83 4.51
N VAL A 62 -3.68 -0.34 4.65
CA VAL A 62 -4.89 -0.71 3.90
C VAL A 62 -6.02 0.25 4.20
N THR A 63 -6.19 0.69 5.45
CA THR A 63 -7.19 1.71 5.80
C THR A 63 -6.99 3.01 5.02
N GLN A 64 -5.73 3.44 4.81
CA GLN A 64 -5.43 4.61 3.98
C GLN A 64 -5.69 4.36 2.49
N TYR A 65 -5.26 3.20 1.97
CA TYR A 65 -5.48 2.83 0.57
C TYR A 65 -6.97 2.75 0.23
N CYS A 66 -7.77 2.19 1.13
CA CYS A 66 -9.19 1.93 0.95
C CYS A 66 -10.09 3.16 1.12
N ASN A 67 -9.55 4.36 0.91
CA ASN A 67 -10.31 5.59 0.88
C ASN A 67 -11.13 5.69 -0.44
N PRO A 68 -12.47 5.66 -0.38
CA PRO A 68 -13.31 5.73 -1.57
C PRO A 68 -13.15 7.01 -2.39
N ASP A 69 -12.72 8.12 -1.77
CA ASP A 69 -12.56 9.42 -2.44
C ASP A 69 -11.49 9.39 -3.55
N PHE A 70 -10.55 8.43 -3.47
CA PHE A 70 -9.46 8.26 -4.43
C PHE A 70 -9.63 7.03 -5.34
N ALA A 71 -10.59 6.15 -5.04
CA ALA A 71 -10.76 4.88 -5.71
C ALA A 71 -11.03 5.04 -7.22
N TYR A 72 -11.82 6.04 -7.60
CA TYR A 72 -12.11 6.35 -9.00
C TYR A 72 -10.86 6.72 -9.80
N GLN A 73 -9.99 7.56 -9.22
CA GLN A 73 -8.74 7.97 -9.86
C GLN A 73 -7.77 6.80 -9.99
N ILE A 74 -7.75 5.90 -9.00
CA ILE A 74 -6.98 4.64 -9.08
C ILE A 74 -7.49 3.80 -10.25
N GLY A 75 -8.80 3.62 -10.39
CA GLY A 75 -9.40 2.89 -11.52
C GLY A 75 -9.05 3.52 -12.88
N LEU A 76 -9.16 4.85 -13.00
CA LEU A 76 -8.81 5.60 -14.21
C LEU A 76 -7.33 5.47 -14.60
N SER A 77 -6.45 5.25 -13.64
CA SER A 77 -5.01 5.07 -13.89
C SER A 77 -4.65 3.69 -14.47
N GLY A 78 -5.62 2.77 -14.55
CA GLY A 78 -5.39 1.39 -14.98
C GLY A 78 -4.67 0.54 -13.94
N GLN A 79 -4.64 0.96 -12.68
CA GLN A 79 -4.12 0.15 -11.59
C GLN A 79 -5.13 -0.94 -11.25
N TYR A 80 -4.74 -2.20 -11.44
CA TYR A 80 -5.58 -3.35 -11.11
C TYR A 80 -5.80 -3.45 -9.60
N TYR A 81 -7.06 -3.65 -9.20
CA TYR A 81 -7.44 -3.81 -7.80
C TYR A 81 -7.68 -5.28 -7.48
N ASP A 82 -6.91 -5.82 -6.53
CA ASP A 82 -6.95 -7.24 -6.18
C ASP A 82 -7.83 -7.56 -4.96
N GLY A 83 -8.71 -6.64 -4.56
CA GLY A 83 -9.68 -6.92 -3.49
C GLY A 83 -9.19 -6.66 -2.07
N VAL A 84 -8.06 -5.98 -1.86
CA VAL A 84 -7.47 -5.72 -0.52
C VAL A 84 -8.40 -4.96 0.44
N CYS A 85 -9.37 -4.20 -0.08
CA CYS A 85 -10.35 -3.49 0.76
C CYS A 85 -11.54 -4.38 1.17
N ALA A 86 -11.57 -5.65 0.79
CA ALA A 86 -12.63 -6.55 1.23
C ALA A 86 -12.59 -6.69 2.76
N GLY A 87 -13.74 -6.49 3.42
CA GLY A 87 -13.84 -6.55 4.87
C GLY A 87 -13.60 -5.22 5.60
N THR A 88 -13.11 -4.18 4.92
CA THR A 88 -13.07 -2.83 5.51
C THR A 88 -14.45 -2.16 5.44
N PRO A 89 -14.77 -1.22 6.35
CA PRO A 89 -16.05 -0.51 6.32
C PRO A 89 -16.33 0.20 4.99
N ALA A 90 -15.28 0.71 4.34
CA ALA A 90 -15.36 1.44 3.09
C ALA A 90 -15.22 0.55 1.83
N GLY A 91 -14.91 -0.74 1.99
CA GLY A 91 -14.50 -1.62 0.90
C GLY A 91 -15.51 -1.78 -0.24
N ASN A 92 -16.80 -1.81 0.10
CA ASN A 92 -17.87 -1.87 -0.92
C ASN A 92 -17.92 -0.59 -1.76
N GLN A 93 -17.83 0.57 -1.11
CA GLN A 93 -17.84 1.87 -1.79
C GLN A 93 -16.56 2.03 -2.63
N PHE A 94 -15.40 1.70 -2.07
CA PHE A 94 -14.12 1.70 -2.78
C PHE A 94 -14.19 0.89 -4.07
N ARG A 95 -14.68 -0.37 -4.00
CA ARG A 95 -14.81 -1.25 -5.17
C ARG A 95 -15.68 -0.64 -6.26
N MET A 96 -16.82 -0.04 -5.91
CA MET A 96 -17.73 0.58 -6.89
C MET A 96 -17.08 1.77 -7.60
N GLU A 97 -16.43 2.63 -6.83
CA GLU A 97 -15.75 3.83 -7.35
C GLU A 97 -14.56 3.46 -8.23
N TRP A 98 -13.75 2.48 -7.81
CA TRP A 98 -12.66 1.93 -8.61
C TRP A 98 -13.18 1.33 -9.93
N GLN A 99 -14.25 0.53 -9.89
CA GLN A 99 -14.84 -0.07 -11.08
C GLN A 99 -15.28 0.98 -12.09
N ARG A 100 -15.92 2.07 -11.64
CA ARG A 100 -16.32 3.18 -12.52
C ARG A 100 -15.12 3.79 -13.25
N GLY A 101 -13.99 3.96 -12.55
CA GLY A 101 -12.77 4.47 -13.18
C GLY A 101 -12.15 3.47 -14.16
N TRP A 102 -12.12 2.20 -13.78
CA TRP A 102 -11.60 1.11 -14.60
C TRP A 102 -12.39 0.91 -15.91
N ASP A 103 -13.71 0.95 -15.84
CA ASP A 103 -14.59 0.84 -17.02
C ASP A 103 -14.28 1.94 -18.04
N GLN A 104 -14.02 3.16 -17.57
CA GLN A 104 -13.61 4.25 -18.43
C GLN A 104 -12.20 4.04 -19.00
N TYR A 105 -11.24 3.59 -18.17
CA TYR A 105 -9.87 3.28 -18.63
C TYR A 105 -9.86 2.23 -19.76
N THR A 106 -10.68 1.19 -19.64
CA THR A 106 -10.75 0.07 -20.61
C THR A 106 -11.63 0.34 -21.83
N SER A 107 -12.41 1.42 -21.83
CA SER A 107 -13.30 1.77 -22.95
C SER A 107 -12.59 2.46 -24.13
N HIS A 108 -11.27 2.66 -24.04
CA HIS A 108 -10.40 3.30 -25.03
C HIS A 108 -9.36 2.33 -25.59
#